data_AF-A0A2E8YI01-F1
#
_entry.id   AF-A0A2E8YI01-F1
#
_cell.length_a   1.000
_cell.length_b   1.000
_cell.length_c   1.000
_cell.angle_alpha   90.00
_cell.angle_beta   90.00
_cell.angle_gamma   90.00
#
_symmetry.space_group_name_H-M   'P 1'
#
loop_
_entity.id
_entity.type
_entity.pdbx_description
1 polymer ?
#
loop_
_entity_poly.entity_id
_entity_poly.type
_entity_poly.pdbx_seq_one_letter_code
_entity_poly.pdbx_strand_id
1 'polypeptide(L)' 'MLVWVAAAAAENEILGEYKSWTAQRYSQGQQTVCMLWSQPESSEGDYTRRGEIYMFLSHRPAEQRRNEIRFEAGYDFK' A
#
# COMPACT_ATOMS: atom_id res chain seq x y z
N MET A 1 -19.04 -26.44 -18.02
CA MET A 1 -18.30 -26.45 -16.74
C MET A 1 -17.64 -25.09 -16.59
N LEU A 2 -18.24 -24.16 -15.85
CA LEU A 2 -17.64 -22.86 -15.55
C LEU A 2 -17.03 -22.97 -14.15
N VAL A 3 -15.70 -23.10 -14.09
CA VAL A 3 -14.97 -23.09 -12.82
C VAL A 3 -14.80 -21.64 -12.42
N TRP A 4 -15.60 -21.19 -11.45
CA TRP A 4 -15.38 -19.91 -10.79
C TRP A 4 -14.16 -20.05 -9.89
N VAL A 5 -13.03 -19.47 -10.30
CA VAL A 5 -11.91 -19.30 -9.38
C VAL A 5 -12.31 -18.16 -8.44
N ALA A 6 -12.68 -18.48 -7.21
CA ALA A 6 -12.82 -17.47 -6.17
C ALA A 6 -11.46 -16.79 -5.99
N ALA A 7 -11.39 -15.48 -6.25
CA ALA A 7 -10.21 -14.71 -5.88
C ALA A 7 -10.07 -14.80 -4.36
N ALA A 8 -8.97 -15.38 -3.88
CA ALA A 8 -8.66 -15.35 -2.46
C ALA A 8 -8.64 -13.88 -2.02
N ALA A 9 -9.58 -13.48 -1.17
CA ALA A 9 -9.57 -12.16 -0.58
C ALA A 9 -8.24 -12.01 0.16
N ALA A 10 -7.54 -10.90 -0.11
CA ALA A 10 -6.33 -10.58 0.62
C ALA A 10 -6.69 -10.52 2.10
N GLU A 11 -6.27 -11.53 2.87
CA GLU A 11 -6.34 -11.46 4.33
C GLU A 11 -5.54 -10.24 4.73
N ASN A 12 -6.22 -9.25 5.29
CA ASN A 12 -5.66 -7.94 5.54
C ASN A 12 -5.63 -7.71 7.05
N GLU A 13 -4.42 -7.62 7.59
CA GLU A 13 -4.17 -7.55 9.02
C GLU A 13 -3.39 -6.27 9.33
N ILE A 14 -3.96 -5.41 10.17
CA ILE A 14 -3.23 -4.28 10.76
C ILE A 14 -2.40 -4.82 11.93
N LEU A 15 -1.08 -4.69 11.80
CA LEU A 15 -0.11 -5.15 12.80
C LEU A 15 0.07 -4.11 13.92
N GLY A 16 -0.23 -2.85 13.62
CA GLY A 16 -0.17 -1.75 14.58
C GLY A 16 -0.02 -0.40 13.92
N GLU A 17 -0.10 0.64 14.73
CA GLU A 17 0.13 2.03 14.34
C GLU A 17 1.33 2.59 15.12
N TYR A 18 2.20 3.32 14.42
CA TYR A 18 3.46 3.83 14.93
C TYR A 18 3.64 5.26 14.44
N LYS A 19 3.33 6.24 15.31
CA LYS A 19 3.20 7.65 14.92
C LYS A 19 2.20 7.75 13.75
N SER A 20 2.57 8.41 12.66
CA SER A 20 1.74 8.61 11.47
C SER A 20 1.76 7.41 10.51
N TRP A 21 2.38 6.29 10.88
CA TRP A 21 2.49 5.09 10.05
C TRP A 21 1.58 3.97 10.53
N THR A 22 0.94 3.30 9.58
CA THR A 22 0.23 2.04 9.82
C THR A 22 1.07 0.89 9.30
N ALA A 23 1.31 -0.12 10.14
CA ALA A 23 1.91 -1.37 9.75
C ALA A 23 0.83 -2.40 9.41
N GLN A 24 0.96 -3.03 8.25
CA GLN A 24 -0.02 -3.95 7.70
C GLN A 24 0.66 -5.15 7.08
N ARG A 25 0.03 -6.31 7.22
CA ARG A 25 0.34 -7.52 6.46
C ARG A 25 -0.87 -7.87 5.61
N TYR A 26 -0.63 -8.22 4.36
CA TYR A 26 -1.69 -8.79 3.53
C TYR A 26 -1.20 -9.91 2.63
N SER A 27 -2.13 -10.80 2.27
CA SER A 27 -1.88 -11.88 1.32
C SER A 27 -2.19 -11.42 -0.12
N GLN A 28 -1.22 -11.56 -1.02
CA GLN A 28 -1.39 -11.44 -2.47
C GLN A 28 -1.30 -12.84 -3.08
N GLY A 29 -2.46 -13.50 -3.22
CA GLY A 29 -2.50 -14.93 -3.54
C GLY A 29 -1.91 -15.75 -2.40
N GLN A 30 -0.89 -16.56 -2.69
CA GLN A 30 -0.15 -17.35 -1.68
C GLN A 30 1.02 -16.58 -1.06
N GLN A 31 1.27 -15.34 -1.49
CA GLN A 31 2.44 -14.57 -1.09
C GLN A 31 2.07 -13.54 -0.03
N THR A 32 2.87 -13.47 1.03
CA THR A 32 2.74 -12.43 2.04
C THR A 32 3.42 -11.14 1.58
N VAL A 33 2.74 -10.01 1.73
CA VAL A 33 3.31 -8.67 1.62
C VAL A 33 3.23 -7.99 2.99
N CYS A 34 4.36 -7.44 3.45
CA CYS A 34 4.41 -6.60 4.64
C CYS A 34 4.63 -5.16 4.21
N MET A 35 3.91 -4.23 4.82
CA MET A 35 3.86 -2.84 4.38
C MET A 35 3.75 -1.89 5.57
N LEU A 36 4.49 -0.78 5.49
CA LEU A 36 4.17 0.44 6.22
C LEU A 36 3.52 1.41 5.25
N TRP A 37 2.44 2.08 5.65
CA TRP A 37 1.83 3.13 4.85
C TRP A 37 1.41 4.32 5.69
N SER A 38 1.38 5.49 5.06
CA SER A 38 1.04 6.75 5.70
C SER A 38 0.42 7.71 4.68
N GLN A 39 -0.51 8.54 5.15
CA GLN A 39 -0.95 9.76 4.48
C GLN A 39 -0.19 10.95 5.07
N PRO A 40 0.08 12.01 4.29
CA PRO A 40 0.76 13.18 4.83
C PRO A 40 -0.11 13.87 5.88
N GLU A 41 0.52 14.44 6.91
CA GLU A 41 -0.18 15.21 7.95
C GLU A 41 -0.66 16.58 7.43
N SER A 42 0.00 17.12 6.41
CA SER A 42 -0.41 18.33 5.70
C SER A 42 -0.17 18.20 4.19
N SER A 43 -0.97 18.90 3.41
CA SER A 43 -0.88 18.95 1.95
C SER A 43 -1.10 20.38 1.49
N GLU A 44 -0.02 21.05 1.11
CA GLU A 44 -0.03 22.46 0.72
C GLU A 44 0.28 22.62 -0.77
N GLY A 45 -0.33 23.64 -1.39
CA GLY A 45 -0.13 24.02 -2.78
C GLY A 45 -1.38 24.58 -3.45
N ASP A 46 -1.20 25.23 -4.60
CA ASP A 46 -2.29 25.78 -5.41
C ASP A 46 -2.78 24.71 -6.39
N TYR A 47 -3.64 23.82 -5.88
CA TYR A 47 -4.23 22.73 -6.67
C TYR A 47 -5.70 23.02 -6.94
N THR A 48 -6.12 22.99 -8.20
CA THR A 48 -7.56 22.96 -8.52
C THR A 48 -8.19 21.62 -8.13
N ARG A 49 -7.42 20.52 -8.28
CA ARG A 49 -7.77 19.15 -7.86
C ARG A 49 -6.50 18.40 -7.52
N ARG A 50 -6.52 17.64 -6.43
CA ARG A 50 -5.47 16.70 -6.03
C ARG A 50 -6.13 15.44 -5.49
N GLY A 51 -5.67 14.27 -5.94
CA GLY A 51 -6.13 12.98 -5.42
C GLY A 51 -5.50 12.63 -4.08
N GLU A 52 -5.77 11.42 -3.61
CA GLU A 52 -5.20 10.88 -2.38
C GLU A 52 -3.66 10.81 -2.46
N ILE A 53 -3.02 11.02 -1.32
CA ILE A 53 -1.58 11.03 -1.19
C ILE A 53 -1.18 9.92 -0.23
N TYR A 54 -0.33 9.03 -0.69
CA TYR A 54 0.17 7.94 0.13
C TYR A 54 1.67 7.77 -0.04
N MET A 55 2.31 7.33 1.04
CA MET A 55 3.63 6.75 0.98
C MET A 55 3.58 5.33 1.52
N PHE A 56 4.20 4.41 0.79
CA PHE A 56 4.26 2.99 1.10
C PHE A 56 5.72 2.55 1.15
N LEU A 57 6.07 1.77 2.17
CA LEU A 57 7.32 1.03 2.25
C LEU A 57 6.97 -0.45 2.36
N SER A 58 7.37 -1.24 1.37
CA SER A 58 6.97 -2.65 1.30
C SER A 58 8.16 -3.62 1.30
N HIS A 59 7.89 -4.80 1.85
CA HIS A 59 8.74 -5.97 1.78
C HIS A 59 7.95 -7.12 1.15
N ARG A 60 8.52 -7.74 0.11
CA ARG A 60 7.93 -8.84 -0.65
C ARG A 60 8.88 -10.06 -0.61
N PRO A 61 8.79 -10.91 0.44
CA PRO A 61 9.64 -12.09 0.59
C PRO A 61 9.70 -13.01 -0.62
N ALA A 62 8.56 -13.31 -1.22
CA ALA A 62 8.44 -14.18 -2.39
C ALA A 62 9.25 -13.72 -3.59
N GLU A 63 9.43 -12.41 -3.72
CA GLU A 63 10.07 -11.76 -4.86
C GLU A 63 11.51 -11.31 -4.53
N GLN A 64 11.99 -11.60 -3.31
CA GLN A 64 13.26 -11.11 -2.78
C GLN A 64 13.40 -9.58 -2.79
N ARG A 65 12.29 -8.85 -2.79
CA ARG A 65 12.28 -7.39 -2.77
C ARG A 65 12.08 -6.87 -1.34
N ARG A 66 12.88 -5.88 -0.95
CA ARG A 66 12.90 -5.29 0.38
C ARG A 66 13.06 -3.78 0.25
N ASN A 67 12.51 -3.03 1.19
CA ASN A 67 12.63 -1.58 1.24
C ASN A 67 12.11 -0.88 -0.02
N GLU A 68 11.05 -1.42 -0.63
CA GLU A 68 10.49 -0.83 -1.83
C GLU A 68 9.59 0.34 -1.46
N ILE A 69 10.00 1.54 -1.84
CA ILE A 69 9.23 2.75 -1.65
C ILE A 69 8.33 2.98 -2.86
N ARG A 70 7.05 3.18 -2.62
CA ARG A 70 6.09 3.70 -3.59
C ARG A 70 5.44 4.94 -2.98
N PHE A 71 5.28 5.97 -3.77
CA PHE A 71 4.54 7.15 -3.38
C PHE A 71 3.47 7.46 -4.41
N GLU A 72 2.34 7.96 -3.94
CA GLU A 72 1.24 8.44 -4.75
C GLU A 72 1.09 9.91 -4.41
N ALA A 73 1.33 10.81 -5.36
CA ALA A 73 1.30 12.25 -5.09
C ALA A 73 -0.09 12.88 -5.25
N GLY A 74 -1.08 12.09 -5.71
CA GLY A 74 -2.41 12.57 -6.07
C GLY A 74 -2.49 13.25 -7.44
N TYR A 75 -1.46 13.09 -8.29
CA TYR A 75 -1.40 13.59 -9.67
C TYR A 75 -0.32 12.84 -10.47
N ASP A 76 -0.34 12.96 -11.80
CA ASP A 76 0.68 12.43 -12.69
C ASP A 76 1.92 13.34 -12.75
N PHE A 77 3.11 12.73 -12.79
CA PHE A 77 4.36 13.45 -13.04
C PHE A 77 4.50 13.77 -14.52
N LYS A 78 5.09 14.93 -14.83
CA LYS A 78 5.49 15.32 -16.18
C LYS A 78 7.00 15.25 -16.32
#